data_AF-A0A7Z9IZ16-F1
#
_entry.id   AF-A0A7Z9IZ16-F1
#
_cell.length_a   1.000
_cell.length_b   1.000
_cell.length_c   1.000
_cell.angle_alpha   90.00
_cell.angle_beta   90.00
_cell.angle_gamma   90.00
#
_symmetry.space_group_name_H-M   'P 1'
#
loop_
_entity.id
_entity.type
_entity.pdbx_description
1 polymer ?
#
loop_
_entity_poly.entity_id
_entity_poly.type
_entity_poly.pdbx_seq_one_letter_code
_entity_poly.pdbx_strand_id
1 'polypeptide(L)'
;NENILLCERGASFGYNALVSDMRSLPILAQTGYPVIFDATHSVQQPGGQGTATGGDRKFAPILARAAVAVGVAGVFIETHQDPNKAPSDGPNMIYLKDLPEIIETLLELDSISKAHPIAV
;
A
#
# COMPACT_ATOMS: atom_id res chain seq x y z
N ASN A 1 -3.69 -21.44 14.40
CA ASN A 1 -2.43 -20.69 14.22
C ASN A 1 -2.88 -19.26 14.19
N GLU A 2 -2.57 -18.50 15.25
CA GLU A 2 -3.16 -17.18 15.48
C GLU A 2 -2.23 -16.03 15.03
N ASN A 3 -1.08 -16.35 14.45
CA ASN A 3 -0.14 -15.36 13.92
C ASN A 3 -0.53 -14.99 12.48
N ILE A 4 -1.64 -14.26 12.34
CA ILE A 4 -2.23 -13.89 11.04
C ILE A 4 -2.06 -12.38 10.82
N LEU A 5 -1.67 -12.00 9.60
CA LEU A 5 -1.69 -10.62 9.11
C LEU A 5 -2.69 -10.54 7.94
N LEU A 6 -3.49 -9.47 7.89
CA LEU A 6 -4.41 -9.21 6.78
C LEU A 6 -3.84 -8.09 5.92
N CYS A 7 -3.66 -8.32 4.62
CA CYS A 7 -3.03 -7.35 3.73
C CYS A 7 -4.02 -6.82 2.68
N GLU A 8 -4.36 -5.53 2.77
CA GLU A 8 -5.12 -4.81 1.75
C GLU A 8 -4.18 -4.42 0.59
N ARG A 9 -4.58 -4.71 -0.65
CA ARG A 9 -3.74 -4.54 -1.84
C ARG A 9 -4.52 -4.16 -3.11
N GLY A 10 -5.70 -3.57 -2.93
CA GLY A 10 -6.63 -3.14 -3.95
C GLY A 10 -7.68 -4.19 -4.30
N ALA A 11 -8.88 -3.73 -4.61
CA ALA A 11 -9.97 -4.52 -5.19
C ALA A 11 -10.17 -4.19 -6.67
N SER A 12 -10.58 -5.17 -7.48
CA SER A 12 -10.85 -4.96 -8.90
C SER A 12 -11.89 -3.85 -9.12
N PHE A 13 -11.54 -2.89 -9.97
CA PHE A 13 -12.41 -1.76 -10.31
C PHE A 13 -12.59 -1.65 -11.83
N GLY A 14 -13.51 -2.47 -12.36
CA GLY A 14 -13.63 -2.66 -13.80
C GLY A 14 -12.46 -3.47 -14.37
N TYR A 15 -12.04 -3.14 -15.59
CA TYR A 15 -10.93 -3.83 -16.25
C TYR A 15 -9.62 -3.07 -16.04
N ASN A 16 -8.55 -3.82 -15.77
CA ASN A 16 -7.17 -3.32 -15.70
C ASN A 16 -6.90 -2.22 -14.66
N ALA A 17 -7.78 -2.08 -13.66
CA ALA A 17 -7.64 -1.10 -12.59
C ALA A 17 -8.00 -1.70 -11.23
N LEU A 18 -7.35 -1.19 -10.19
CA LEU A 18 -7.65 -1.47 -8.80
C LEU A 18 -8.12 -0.19 -8.09
N VAL A 19 -8.93 -0.37 -7.05
CA VAL A 19 -9.28 0.69 -6.10
C VAL A 19 -9.00 0.22 -4.68
N SER A 20 -8.38 1.07 -3.89
CA SER A 20 -8.21 0.86 -2.46
C SER A 20 -9.32 1.59 -1.72
N ASP A 21 -10.32 0.83 -1.24
CA ASP A 21 -11.37 1.38 -0.39
C ASP A 21 -10.84 1.50 1.05
N MET A 22 -10.54 2.72 1.49
CA MET A 22 -9.97 2.97 2.82
C MET A 22 -10.87 2.51 3.98
N ARG A 23 -12.17 2.27 3.72
CA ARG A 23 -13.09 1.67 4.70
C ARG A 23 -12.74 0.20 4.99
N SER A 24 -12.06 -0.49 4.08
CA SER A 24 -11.66 -1.89 4.28
C SER A 24 -10.70 -2.04 5.45
N LEU A 25 -9.84 -1.05 5.72
CA LEU A 25 -8.82 -1.11 6.77
C LEU A 25 -9.44 -1.30 8.17
N PRO A 26 -10.37 -0.45 8.65
CA PRO A 26 -11.02 -0.68 9.94
C PRO A 26 -11.94 -1.91 9.91
N ILE A 27 -12.58 -2.24 8.79
CA ILE A 27 -13.43 -3.45 8.68
C ILE A 27 -12.58 -4.72 8.86
N LEU A 28 -11.40 -4.79 8.25
CA LEU A 28 -10.47 -5.90 8.42
C LEU A 28 -9.95 -5.96 9.87
N ALA A 29 -9.70 -4.81 10.49
CA ALA A 29 -9.24 -4.75 11.88
C ALA A 29 -10.25 -5.32 12.89
N GLN A 30 -11.56 -5.30 12.58
CA GLN A 30 -12.60 -5.92 13.43
C GLN A 30 -12.44 -7.43 13.58
N THR A 31 -11.65 -8.09 12.71
CA THR A 31 -11.30 -9.51 12.87
C THR A 31 -10.37 -9.77 14.06
N GLY A 32 -9.77 -8.73 14.64
CA GLY A 32 -8.78 -8.82 15.71
C GLY A 32 -7.34 -9.03 15.23
N TYR A 33 -7.11 -9.16 13.91
CA TYR A 33 -5.78 -9.35 13.34
C TYR A 33 -5.16 -8.02 12.84
N PRO A 34 -3.81 -7.87 12.90
CA PRO A 34 -3.14 -6.71 12.37
C PRO A 34 -3.36 -6.54 10.86
N VAL A 35 -3.73 -5.32 10.46
CA VAL A 35 -3.96 -4.96 9.05
C VAL A 35 -2.71 -4.27 8.49
N ILE A 36 -2.23 -4.79 7.36
CA ILE A 36 -1.15 -4.25 6.56
C ILE A 36 -1.74 -3.63 5.30
N PHE A 37 -1.20 -2.50 4.86
CA PHE A 37 -1.54 -1.91 3.57
C PHE A 37 -0.39 -2.07 2.57
N ASP A 38 -0.61 -2.77 1.46
CA ASP A 38 0.34 -2.88 0.36
C ASP A 38 0.22 -1.66 -0.56
N ALA A 39 1.15 -0.72 -0.38
CA ALA A 39 1.14 0.53 -1.12
C ALA A 39 1.48 0.34 -2.60
N THR A 40 2.40 -0.58 -2.90
CA THR A 40 2.94 -0.79 -4.24
C THR A 40 1.98 -1.56 -5.13
N HIS A 41 1.35 -2.61 -4.62
CA HIS A 41 0.41 -3.37 -5.43
C HIS A 41 -0.99 -2.74 -5.50
N SER A 42 -1.34 -1.85 -4.57
CA SER A 42 -2.58 -1.07 -4.66
C SER A 42 -2.61 -0.12 -5.87
N VAL A 43 -1.45 0.23 -6.46
CA VAL A 43 -1.34 1.07 -7.66
C VAL A 43 -1.13 0.28 -8.95
N GLN A 44 -1.26 -1.04 -8.86
CA GLN A 44 -1.09 -1.95 -9.96
C GLN A 44 -2.21 -1.79 -11.00
N GLN A 45 -1.88 -1.93 -12.28
CA GLN A 45 -2.84 -1.94 -13.39
C GLN A 45 -2.81 -3.33 -14.05
N PRO A 46 -3.59 -4.31 -13.53
CA PRO A 46 -3.48 -5.70 -13.93
C PRO A 46 -3.67 -5.90 -15.43
N GLY A 47 -2.70 -6.51 -16.12
CA GLY A 47 -2.74 -6.71 -17.57
C GLY A 47 -2.67 -5.42 -18.41
N GLY A 48 -2.38 -4.27 -17.80
CA GLY A 48 -2.34 -2.95 -18.47
C GLY A 48 -1.26 -2.79 -19.54
N GLN A 49 -0.32 -3.73 -19.67
CA GLN A 49 0.73 -3.73 -20.70
C GLN A 49 0.64 -4.95 -21.64
N GLY A 50 -0.53 -5.60 -21.75
CA GLY A 50 -0.72 -6.76 -22.61
C GLY A 50 -0.12 -8.04 -22.02
N THR A 51 1.19 -8.23 -22.11
CA THR A 51 1.90 -9.41 -21.58
C THR A 51 2.44 -9.22 -20.16
N ALA A 52 2.40 -8.00 -19.65
CA ALA A 52 2.86 -7.65 -18.31
C ALA A 52 1.85 -6.76 -17.58
N THR A 53 2.02 -6.69 -16.27
CA THR A 53 1.22 -5.81 -15.43
C THR A 53 1.79 -4.40 -15.43
N GLY A 54 0.93 -3.40 -15.62
CA GLY A 54 1.29 -2.00 -15.48
C GLY A 54 1.21 -1.53 -14.03
N GLY A 55 1.41 -0.24 -13.83
CA GLY A 55 1.40 0.37 -12.50
C GLY A 55 1.73 1.84 -12.55
N ASP A 56 1.38 2.54 -11.48
CA ASP A 56 1.71 3.97 -11.35
C ASP A 56 2.29 4.26 -9.97
N ARG A 57 3.57 3.92 -9.79
CA ARG A 57 4.34 4.09 -8.54
C ARG A 57 4.24 5.48 -7.92
N LYS A 58 3.92 6.53 -8.69
CA LYS A 58 3.79 7.91 -8.16
C LYS A 58 2.66 8.01 -7.13
N PHE A 59 1.68 7.11 -7.20
CA PHE A 59 0.58 7.04 -6.24
C PHE A 59 0.89 6.16 -5.02
N ALA A 60 1.95 5.34 -5.02
CA ALA A 60 2.23 4.44 -3.90
C ALA A 60 2.50 5.19 -2.59
N PRO A 61 3.34 6.25 -2.54
CA PRO A 61 3.50 7.06 -1.34
C PRO A 61 2.21 7.79 -0.93
N ILE A 62 1.38 8.19 -1.90
CA ILE A 62 0.11 8.89 -1.64
C ILE A 62 -0.87 7.95 -0.92
N LEU A 63 -1.04 6.73 -1.44
CA LEU A 63 -1.93 5.74 -0.83
C LEU A 63 -1.38 5.24 0.52
N ALA A 64 -0.05 5.10 0.65
CA ALA A 64 0.57 4.77 1.94
C ALA A 64 0.25 5.81 3.02
N ARG A 65 0.33 7.11 2.69
CA ARG A 65 -0.05 8.19 3.60
C ARG A 65 -1.52 8.11 4.00
N ALA A 66 -2.41 7.81 3.06
CA ALA A 66 -3.83 7.65 3.34
C ALA A 66 -4.10 6.48 4.30
N ALA A 67 -3.48 5.33 4.05
CA ALA A 67 -3.63 4.14 4.90
C ALA A 67 -3.09 4.36 6.31
N VAL A 68 -1.92 4.97 6.44
CA VAL A 68 -1.33 5.30 7.75
C VAL A 68 -2.17 6.33 8.50
N ALA A 69 -2.73 7.34 7.82
CA ALA A 69 -3.63 8.30 8.44
C ALA A 69 -4.91 7.65 8.98
N VAL A 70 -5.47 6.67 8.27
CA VAL A 70 -6.61 5.85 8.76
C VAL A 70 -6.24 5.05 9.99
N GLY A 71 -5.00 4.56 10.05
CA GLY A 71 -4.48 3.73 11.14
C GLY A 71 -4.37 2.28 10.70
N VAL A 72 -3.14 1.84 10.44
CA VAL A 72 -2.80 0.45 10.09
C VAL A 72 -1.70 -0.08 11.00
N ALA A 73 -1.56 -1.41 11.08
CA ALA A 73 -0.47 -2.03 11.83
C ALA A 73 0.86 -1.93 11.10
N GLY A 74 0.84 -1.82 9.76
CA GLY A 74 2.04 -1.63 8.95
C GLY A 74 1.73 -1.32 7.49
N VAL A 75 2.78 -0.96 6.76
CA VAL A 75 2.74 -0.73 5.31
C VAL A 75 3.72 -1.69 4.65
N PHE A 76 3.29 -2.34 3.57
CA PHE A 76 4.14 -3.13 2.70
C PHE A 76 4.55 -2.29 1.48
N ILE A 77 5.84 -2.30 1.14
CA ILE A 77 6.42 -1.51 0.05
C ILE A 77 7.48 -2.34 -0.66
N GLU A 78 7.35 -2.50 -1.98
CA GLU A 78 8.45 -2.96 -2.83
C GLU A 78 9.30 -1.79 -3.35
N THR A 79 10.62 -2.03 -3.45
CA THR A 79 11.56 -1.02 -3.89
C THR A 79 12.68 -1.61 -4.75
N HIS A 80 13.27 -0.77 -5.60
CA HIS A 80 14.41 -1.14 -6.43
C HIS A 80 15.31 0.08 -6.68
N GLN A 81 16.61 -0.13 -6.89
CA GLN A 81 17.55 0.95 -7.24
C GLN A 81 17.21 1.58 -8.61
N ASP A 82 16.76 0.73 -9.54
CA ASP A 82 16.32 1.11 -10.89
C ASP A 82 15.03 0.35 -11.25
N PRO A 83 13.85 0.76 -10.76
CA PRO A 83 12.60 0.04 -11.01
C PRO A 83 12.26 -0.18 -12.48
N ASN A 84 12.83 0.61 -13.41
CA ASN A 84 12.60 0.43 -14.84
C ASN A 84 13.33 -0.80 -15.41
N LYS A 85 14.29 -1.36 -14.66
CA LYS A 85 14.99 -2.61 -14.97
C LYS A 85 14.61 -3.77 -14.03
N ALA A 86 13.62 -3.57 -13.16
CA ALA A 86 13.17 -4.64 -12.30
C ALA A 86 12.54 -5.77 -13.14
N PRO A 87 12.82 -7.05 -12.84
CA PRO A 87 12.33 -8.18 -13.63
C PRO A 87 10.81 -8.44 -13.43
N SER A 88 10.22 -7.89 -12.37
CA SER A 88 8.78 -7.92 -12.08
C SER A 88 8.37 -6.61 -11.40
N ASP A 89 7.12 -6.22 -11.57
CA ASP A 89 6.42 -5.13 -10.85
C ASP A 89 7.14 -3.77 -10.79
N GLY A 90 8.15 -3.57 -11.63
CA GLY A 90 8.88 -2.31 -11.76
C GLY A 90 8.00 -1.06 -11.82
N PRO A 91 6.90 -1.03 -12.60
CA PRO A 91 5.96 0.10 -12.62
C PRO A 91 5.35 0.49 -11.27
N ASN A 92 5.29 -0.44 -10.30
CA ASN A 92 4.75 -0.27 -8.96
C ASN A 92 5.82 0.14 -7.93
N MET A 93 7.05 -0.33 -8.11
CA MET A 93 8.13 -0.18 -7.13
C MET A 93 8.58 1.27 -6.92
N ILE A 94 8.83 1.64 -5.67
CA ILE A 94 9.41 2.93 -5.29
C ILE A 94 10.93 2.88 -5.53
N TYR A 95 11.55 4.00 -5.95
CA TYR A 95 13.01 4.06 -6.01
C TYR A 95 13.61 3.93 -4.60
N LEU A 96 14.62 3.06 -4.43
CA LEU A 96 15.22 2.79 -3.12
C LEU A 96 15.77 4.03 -2.44
N LYS A 97 16.32 4.98 -3.21
CA LYS A 97 16.84 6.25 -2.71
C LYS A 97 15.78 7.15 -2.07
N ASP A 98 14.51 7.01 -2.45
CA ASP A 98 13.42 7.86 -1.97
C ASP A 98 12.74 7.25 -0.73
N LEU A 99 13.01 5.97 -0.43
CA LEU A 99 12.39 5.23 0.66
C LEU A 99 12.62 5.85 2.06
N PRO A 100 13.81 6.36 2.41
CA PRO A 100 14.03 6.96 3.74
C PRO A 100 13.08 8.12 4.05
N GLU A 101 12.96 9.09 3.13
CA GLU A 101 12.09 10.26 3.29
C GLU A 101 10.60 9.86 3.37
N ILE A 102 10.20 8.86 2.58
CA ILE A 102 8.85 8.30 2.63
C ILE A 102 8.59 7.68 4.01
N ILE A 103 9.49 6.86 4.54
CA ILE A 103 9.34 6.21 5.85
C ILE A 103 9.26 7.25 6.97
N GLU A 104 10.11 8.27 6.95
CA GLU A 104 10.07 9.35 7.95
C GLU A 104 8.70 10.02 7.97
N THR A 105 8.17 10.39 6.80
CA THR A 105 6.82 10.98 6.69
C THR A 105 5.73 10.03 7.19
N LEU A 106 5.82 8.73 6.87
CA LEU A 106 4.84 7.75 7.32
C LEU A 106 4.89 7.57 8.85
N LEU A 107 6.07 7.57 9.47
CA LEU A 107 6.20 7.46 10.93
C LEU A 107 5.58 8.66 11.66
N GLU A 108 5.72 9.87 11.12
CA GLU A 108 5.07 11.06 11.68
C GLU A 108 3.54 10.96 11.61
N LEU A 109 3.00 10.57 10.46
CA LEU A 109 1.56 10.37 10.28
C LEU A 109 1.03 9.25 11.19
N ASP A 110 1.80 8.17 11.33
CA ASP A 110 1.45 7.03 12.16
C ASP A 110 1.34 7.41 13.63
N SER A 111 2.30 8.20 14.12
CA SER A 111 2.28 8.71 15.49
C SER A 111 1.03 9.53 15.77
N ILE A 112 0.63 10.41 14.84
CA ILE A 112 -0.58 11.23 14.98
C ILE A 112 -1.84 10.36 14.93
N SER A 113 -1.93 9.45 13.95
CA SER A 113 -3.09 8.56 13.79
C SER A 113 -3.30 7.67 15.02
N LYS A 114 -2.22 7.09 15.55
CA LYS A 114 -2.27 6.24 16.74
C LYS A 114 -2.55 7.00 18.03
N ALA A 115 -2.19 8.28 18.11
CA ALA A 115 -2.55 9.14 19.24
C ALA A 115 -4.04 9.52 19.25
N HIS A 116 -4.70 9.49 18.09
CA HIS A 116 -6.09 9.90 17.90
C HIS A 116 -6.90 8.87 17.07
N PRO A 117 -7.07 7.63 17.56
CA PRO A 117 -7.71 6.58 16.77
C PRO A 117 -9.19 6.87 16.50
N ILE A 118 -9.65 6.55 15.29
CA ILE A 118 -11.06 6.61 14.90
C ILE A 118 -11.66 5.20 15.04
N ALA A 119 -12.68 5.07 15.88
CA ALA A 119 -13.46 3.83 15.99
C ALA A 119 -14.59 3.81 14.95
N VAL A 120 -14.76 2.66 14.28
CA VAL A 120 -15.84 2.39 13.30
C VAL A 120 -16.57 1.12 13.69
#